data_AF-A0AAW5LDT6-F1
#
_entry.id   AF-A0AAW5LDT6-F1
#
_cell.length_a   1.000
_cell.length_b   1.000
_cell.length_c   1.000
_cell.angle_alpha   90.00
_cell.angle_beta   90.00
_cell.angle_gamma   90.00
#
_symmetry.space_group_name_H-M   'P 1'
#
loop_
_entity.id
_entity.type
_entity.pdbx_description
1 polymer ?
#
loop_
_entity_poly.entity_id
_entity_poly.type
_entity_poly.pdbx_seq_one_letter_code
_entity_poly.pdbx_strand_id
1 'polypeptide(L)' 'MWFEVYLDNENKWRWRLCQLSSSGNKLIYATGHQGYNEKSICEIDIKNVKLTNESTPIRYV' A
#
# COMPACT_ATOMS: atom_id res chain seq x y z
N MET A 1 -0.80 5.95 -11.16
CA MET A 1 -0.56 5.49 -9.78
C MET A 1 -1.05 4.06 -9.68
N TRP A 2 -0.38 3.17 -8.93
CA TRP A 2 -0.80 1.78 -8.76
C TRP A 2 -0.35 1.21 -7.41
N PHE A 3 -1.06 0.20 -6.92
CA PHE A 3 -0.59 -0.60 -5.79
C PHE A 3 0.31 -1.72 -6.29
N GLU A 4 1.44 -1.91 -5.64
CA GLU A 4 2.34 -3.04 -5.86
C GLU A 4 2.36 -3.94 -4.64
N VAL A 5 2.03 -5.21 -4.82
CA VAL A 5 2.11 -6.26 -3.80
C VAL A 5 3.39 -7.06 -4.03
N TYR A 6 4.18 -7.25 -2.97
CA TYR A 6 5.45 -7.98 -3.04
C TYR A 6 5.67 -8.81 -1.77
N LEU A 7 6.50 -9.85 -1.89
CA LEU A 7 7.00 -10.62 -0.75
C LEU A 7 8.32 -9.98 -0.28
N ASP A 8 8.42 -9.70 1.01
CA ASP A 8 9.64 -9.15 1.60
C ASP A 8 10.66 -10.26 1.97
N ASN A 9 11.80 -9.85 2.55
CA ASN A 9 12.84 -10.76 2.98
C ASN A 9 12.46 -11.60 4.21
N GLU A 10 11.35 -11.28 4.89
CA GLU A 10 10.81 -11.99 6.05
C GLU A 10 9.69 -12.98 5.66
N ASN A 11 9.52 -13.24 4.34
CA ASN A 11 8.43 -14.03 3.79
C ASN A 11 7.04 -13.50 4.16
N LYS A 12 6.88 -12.18 4.25
CA LYS A 12 5.60 -11.49 4.45
C LYS A 12 5.20 -10.72 3.21
N TRP A 13 3.91 -10.79 2.90
CA TRP A 13 3.30 -9.98 1.87
C TRP A 13 3.13 -8.55 2.36
N ARG A 14 3.62 -7.59 1.60
CA ARG A 14 3.44 -6.15 1.84
C ARG A 14 2.94 -5.46 0.58
N TRP A 15 2.40 -4.26 0.74
CA TRP A 15 2.01 -3.43 -0.38
C TRP A 15 2.62 -2.03 -0.29
N ARG A 16 2.80 -1.41 -1.45
CA ARG A 16 3.18 0.00 -1.56
C ARG A 16 2.41 0.68 -2.67
N LEU A 17 2.06 1.95 -2.46
CA LEU A 17 1.44 2.79 -3.47
C LEU A 17 2.54 3.51 -4.24
N CYS A 18 2.59 3.25 -5.54
CA CYS A 18 3.61 3.77 -6.43
C CYS A 18 3.03 4.66 -7.51
N GLN A 19 3.86 5.55 -8.04
CA GLN A 19 3.55 6.37 -9.20
C GLN A 19 4.80 6.58 -10.05
N LEU A 20 4.62 6.77 -11.35
CA LEU A 20 5.67 7.27 -12.21
C LEU A 20 5.75 8.80 -12.10
N SER A 21 6.95 9.30 -11.85
CA SER A 21 7.28 10.72 -12.00
C SER A 21 7.33 11.10 -13.48
N SER A 22 7.27 12.41 -13.77
CA SER A 22 7.44 12.97 -15.12
C SER A 22 8.77 12.58 -15.77
N SER A 23 9.79 12.28 -14.97
CA SER A 23 11.10 11.79 -15.45
C SER A 23 11.16 10.27 -15.68
N GLY A 24 10.04 9.55 -15.52
CA GLY A 24 9.97 8.09 -15.66
C GLY A 24 10.41 7.30 -14.40
N ASN A 25 10.83 7.96 -13.33
CA ASN A 25 11.25 7.28 -12.11
C ASN A 25 10.04 6.81 -11.28
N LYS A 26 10.10 5.60 -10.75
CA LYS A 26 9.10 5.06 -9.82
C LYS A 26 9.28 5.67 -8.43
N LEU A 27 8.24 6.33 -7.93
CA LEU A 27 8.16 6.90 -6.58
C LEU A 27 7.23 6.08 -5.70
N ILE A 28 7.51 6.05 -4.40
CA ILE A 28 6.68 5.40 -3.38
C ILE A 28 6.02 6.49 -2.55
N TYR A 29 4.68 6.53 -2.54
CA TYR A 29 3.88 7.53 -1.84
C TYR A 29 3.33 7.02 -0.51
N ALA A 30 3.04 5.71 -0.41
CA ALA A 30 2.56 5.08 0.80
C ALA A 30 3.05 3.64 0.88
N THR A 31 3.18 3.11 2.10
CA THR A 31 3.53 1.70 2.35
C THR A 31 2.62 1.14 3.43
N GLY A 32 2.16 -0.10 3.23
CA GLY A 32 1.58 -0.90 4.29
C GLY A 32 2.72 -1.47 5.14
N HIS A 33 2.86 -1.02 6.38
CA HIS A 33 3.91 -1.52 7.28
C HIS A 33 3.60 -2.91 7.83
N GLN A 34 2.33 -3.33 7.78
CA GLN A 34 1.92 -4.65 8.22
C GLN A 34 2.37 -5.72 7.21
N GLY A 35 3.13 -6.70 7.70
CA GLY A 35 3.49 -7.90 6.96
C GLY A 35 2.43 -8.98 7.09
N TYR A 36 1.83 -9.39 5.97
CA TYR A 36 0.78 -10.40 5.93
C TYR A 36 1.33 -11.80 5.61
N ASN A 37 0.77 -12.84 6.21
CA ASN A 37 1.15 -14.23 5.88
C ASN A 37 0.61 -14.66 4.50
N GLU A 38 -0.50 -14.07 4.08
CA GLU A 38 -1.21 -14.43 2.86
C GLU A 38 -1.41 -13.21 1.96
N LYS A 39 -1.22 -13.42 0.66
CA LYS A 39 -1.40 -12.38 -0.36
C LYS A 39 -2.81 -11.80 -0.35
N SER A 40 -3.82 -12.64 -0.15
CA SER A 40 -5.23 -12.22 -0.13
C SER A 40 -5.54 -11.25 1.00
N ILE A 41 -4.90 -11.41 2.17
CA ILE A 41 -5.08 -10.47 3.29
C ILE A 41 -4.46 -9.10 2.95
N CYS A 42 -3.30 -9.10 2.28
CA CYS A 42 -2.67 -7.88 1.77
C CYS A 42 -3.58 -7.15 0.76
N GLU A 43 -4.27 -7.88 -0.12
CA GLU A 43 -5.24 -7.31 -1.07
C GLU A 43 -6.49 -6.73 -0.40
N ILE A 44 -6.96 -7.36 0.69
CA ILE A 44 -8.07 -6.83 1.51
C ILE A 44 -7.67 -5.49 2.15
N ASP A 45 -6.45 -5.38 2.66
CA ASP A 45 -5.97 -4.11 3.23
C ASP A 45 -5.89 -3.00 2.18
N ILE A 46 -5.38 -3.30 0.98
CA ILE A 46 -5.44 -2.37 -0.16
C ILE A 46 -6.88 -1.95 -0.48
N LYS A 47 -7.84 -2.89 -0.43
CA LYS A 47 -9.26 -2.58 -0.66
C LYS A 47 -9.77 -1.60 0.39
N ASN A 48 -9.42 -1.77 1.66
CA ASN A 48 -9.79 -0.82 2.71
C ASN A 48 -9.19 0.57 2.47
N VAL A 49 -7.93 0.65 2.06
CA VAL A 49 -7.30 1.94 1.69
C VAL A 49 -8.04 2.60 0.53
N LYS A 50 -8.44 1.84 -0.49
CA LYS A 50 -9.23 2.36 -1.63
C LYS A 50 -10.64 2.80 -1.26
N LEU A 51 -11.20 2.30 -0.16
CA LEU A 51 -12.51 2.71 0.35
C LEU A 51 -12.44 4.01 1.15
N THR A 52 -11.24 4.43 1.56
CA THR A 52 -11.07 5.75 2.19
C THR A 52 -11.36 6.86 1.19
N ASN A 53 -11.79 8.00 1.71
CA ASN A 53 -12.11 9.19 0.93
C ASN A 53 -11.73 10.44 1.73
N GLU A 54 -11.90 11.61 1.12
CA GLU A 54 -11.54 12.91 1.72
C GLU A 54 -12.31 13.22 3.01
N SER A 55 -13.48 12.59 3.23
CA SER A 55 -14.26 12.74 4.47
C SER A 55 -13.80 11.81 5.60
N THR A 56 -12.87 10.89 5.33
CA THR A 56 -12.32 9.99 6.35
C THR A 56 -11.48 10.81 7.34
N PRO A 57 -11.83 10.87 8.63
CA PRO A 57 -11.22 11.80 9.57
C PRO A 57 -9.77 11.42 9.89
N ILE A 58 -8.90 12.42 9.98
CA ILE A 58 -7.54 12.29 10.51
C ILE A 58 -7.59 12.51 12.02
N ARG A 59 -7.03 11.57 12.80
CA ARG A 59 -6.92 11.68 14.26
C ARG A 59 -5.45 11.77 14.67
N TYR A 60 -5.15 12.70 15.59
CA TYR A 60 -3.85 12.82 16.24
C TYR A 60 -3.94 12.11 17.60
N VAL A 61 -3.08 11.13 17.84
CA VAL A 61 -3.01 10.31 19.07
C VAL A 61 -1.65 10.45 19.74
#